data_AF-A0A3M8SYK6-F1
#
_entry.id   AF-A0A3M8SYK6-F1
#
_cell.length_a   1.000
_cell.length_b   1.000
_cell.length_c   1.000
_cell.angle_alpha   90.00
_cell.angle_beta   90.00
_cell.angle_gamma   90.00
#
_symmetry.space_group_name_H-M   'P 1'
#
loop_
_entity.id
_entity.type
_entity.pdbx_description
1 polymer ?
#
loop_
_entity_poly.entity_id
_entity_poly.type
_entity_poly.pdbx_seq_one_letter_code
_entity_poly.pdbx_strand_id
1 'polypeptide(L)'
;MSARLIFLPPTYAILIAIVPAVLLAGCRTMGEPMKVELPPAEIVLPPLTTRGEFLIEADKLDTWNAVGQIAVRTAGVEYDGRAQMLDLYSLRYRGEAFLILTKALPQSETIRRLTTRVTATTQAGKPIDSDAVAELLALLQRQLPAEIAVVRATQAAERTKAEK
;
A
#
# COMPACT_ATOMS: atom_id res chain seq x y z
N MET A 1 22.37 37.88 39.15
CA MET A 1 21.28 38.71 39.73
C MET A 1 20.67 39.54 38.61
N SER A 2 19.50 39.13 38.12
CA SER A 2 18.37 39.97 37.71
C SER A 2 17.30 39.02 37.19
N ALA A 3 16.08 39.20 37.66
CA ALA A 3 15.03 38.21 37.74
C ALA A 3 13.78 38.67 36.99
N ARG A 4 13.11 37.69 36.33
CA ARG A 4 11.66 37.57 36.07
C ARG A 4 11.01 38.68 35.19
N LEU A 5 9.90 38.48 34.47
CA LEU A 5 8.72 37.64 34.67
C LEU A 5 8.11 37.15 33.35
N ILE A 6 7.46 35.99 33.47
CA ILE A 6 6.50 35.38 32.53
C ILE A 6 5.20 36.19 32.55
N PHE A 7 4.56 36.37 31.38
CA PHE A 7 3.19 36.89 31.30
C PHE A 7 2.35 36.00 30.37
N LEU A 8 1.45 35.21 30.97
CA LEU A 8 0.34 34.52 30.31
C LEU A 8 -0.92 35.36 30.50
N PRO A 9 -1.78 35.54 29.48
CA PRO A 9 -3.08 36.19 29.69
C PRO A 9 -4.07 35.26 30.43
N PRO A 10 -4.81 35.79 31.41
CA PRO A 10 -5.85 35.10 32.15
C PRO A 10 -7.24 35.46 31.63
N THR A 11 -8.02 34.49 31.18
CA THR A 11 -9.48 34.61 31.17
C THR A 11 -10.12 33.27 31.51
N TYR A 12 -10.38 33.10 32.82
CA TYR A 12 -11.63 32.60 33.41
C TYR A 12 -12.36 31.49 32.61
N ALA A 13 -12.29 30.20 32.97
CA ALA A 13 -12.80 29.58 34.20
C ALA A 13 -14.14 30.18 34.66
N ILE A 14 -15.24 29.41 34.58
CA ILE A 14 -16.24 29.22 35.66
C ILE A 14 -17.50 28.43 35.17
N LEU A 15 -17.81 27.37 35.96
CA LEU A 15 -19.10 26.67 36.22
C LEU A 15 -19.74 25.81 35.10
N ILE A 16 -19.76 24.47 35.17
CA ILE A 16 -20.43 23.52 36.11
C ILE A 16 -21.94 23.34 35.84
N ALA A 17 -22.33 22.12 35.44
CA ALA A 17 -23.49 21.30 35.88
C ALA A 17 -23.75 20.21 34.81
N ILE A 18 -23.27 18.96 34.96
CA ILE A 18 -23.93 17.83 35.65
C ILE A 18 -25.43 17.73 35.31
N VAL A 19 -25.83 16.68 34.56
CA VAL A 19 -26.70 15.58 35.04
C VAL A 19 -26.95 14.60 33.86
N PRO A 20 -26.68 13.29 34.04
CA PRO A 20 -26.97 12.26 33.06
C PRO A 20 -28.43 11.77 33.18
N ALA A 21 -29.13 11.61 32.05
CA ALA A 21 -30.46 11.00 32.01
C ALA A 21 -30.40 9.67 31.25
N VAL A 22 -30.01 8.63 31.97
CA VAL A 22 -30.35 7.24 31.63
C VAL A 22 -31.81 7.05 31.99
N LEU A 23 -32.64 6.66 31.03
CA LEU A 23 -33.80 5.77 31.15
C LEU A 23 -34.67 5.91 29.89
N LEU A 24 -34.81 4.84 29.13
CA LEU A 24 -36.11 4.22 28.85
C LEU A 24 -35.91 2.93 28.06
N ALA A 25 -36.36 1.85 28.68
CA ALA A 25 -36.52 0.54 28.08
C ALA A 25 -37.46 0.62 26.86
N GLY A 26 -36.97 0.17 25.70
CA GLY A 26 -37.74 -0.09 24.50
C GLY A 26 -37.89 -1.58 24.29
N CYS A 27 -39.14 -2.04 24.23
CA CYS A 27 -39.58 -3.42 24.20
C CYS A 27 -39.15 -4.22 22.95
N ARG A 28 -38.83 -5.49 23.20
CA ARG A 28 -39.17 -6.70 22.43
C ARG A 28 -39.68 -6.49 21.00
N THR A 29 -38.86 -6.91 20.03
CA THR A 29 -39.31 -7.46 18.75
C THR A 29 -38.80 -8.90 18.65
N MET A 30 -39.73 -9.81 18.40
CA MET A 30 -39.55 -11.25 18.22
C MET A 30 -39.94 -11.58 16.77
N GLY A 31 -39.14 -12.40 16.07
CA GLY A 31 -39.35 -12.90 14.70
C GLY A 31 -38.22 -12.49 13.75
N GLU A 32 -37.18 -13.33 13.57
CA GLU A 32 -36.97 -14.36 12.52
C GLU A 32 -36.06 -13.82 11.39
N PRO A 33 -35.33 -14.62 10.58
CA PRO A 33 -35.18 -16.08 10.55
C PRO A 33 -33.69 -16.54 10.61
N MET A 34 -33.53 -17.86 10.68
CA MET A 34 -32.28 -18.62 10.52
C MET A 34 -31.44 -18.09 9.34
N LYS A 35 -30.30 -17.46 9.64
CA LYS A 35 -29.31 -17.13 8.61
C LYS A 35 -28.56 -18.42 8.27
N VAL A 36 -28.90 -18.98 7.11
CA VAL A 36 -28.10 -19.99 6.41
C VAL A 36 -26.66 -19.47 6.36
N GLU A 37 -25.76 -20.15 7.05
CA GLU A 37 -24.33 -19.94 6.90
C GLU A 37 -23.95 -20.50 5.53
N LEU A 38 -23.97 -19.61 4.55
CA LEU A 38 -23.39 -19.86 3.23
C LEU A 38 -21.91 -20.25 3.46
N PRO A 39 -21.40 -21.28 2.75
CA PRO A 39 -19.99 -21.61 2.79
C PRO A 39 -19.16 -20.36 2.52
N PRO A 40 -17.96 -20.22 3.13
CA PRO A 40 -17.13 -19.04 2.97
C PRO A 40 -17.03 -18.73 1.48
N ALA A 41 -17.50 -17.54 1.10
CA ALA A 41 -17.33 -17.05 -0.24
C ALA A 41 -15.85 -17.15 -0.56
N GLU A 42 -15.51 -18.06 -1.48
CA GLU A 42 -14.21 -18.04 -2.13
C GLU A 42 -14.06 -16.62 -2.67
N ILE A 43 -13.10 -15.88 -2.10
CA ILE A 43 -12.76 -14.57 -2.60
C ILE A 43 -12.15 -14.84 -3.97
N VAL A 44 -13.00 -14.84 -5.00
CA VAL A 44 -12.58 -14.75 -6.38
C VAL A 44 -11.96 -13.36 -6.49
N LEU A 45 -10.65 -13.29 -6.27
CA LEU A 45 -9.87 -12.13 -6.65
C LEU A 45 -10.18 -11.90 -8.13
N PRO A 46 -10.73 -10.75 -8.53
CA PRO A 46 -10.97 -10.49 -9.93
C PRO A 46 -9.65 -10.68 -10.67
N PRO A 47 -9.65 -11.20 -11.92
CA PRO A 47 -8.50 -11.03 -12.79
C PRO A 47 -8.35 -9.53 -13.01
N LEU A 48 -7.52 -8.90 -12.18
CA LEU A 48 -7.14 -7.51 -12.30
C LEU A 48 -6.27 -7.43 -13.55
N THR A 49 -6.91 -7.13 -14.69
CA THR A 49 -6.25 -6.78 -15.94
C THR A 49 -5.02 -5.92 -15.61
N THR A 50 -3.82 -6.35 -16.00
CA THR A 50 -3.42 -6.27 -17.41
C THR A 50 -2.15 -7.08 -17.69
N ARG A 51 -1.99 -7.57 -18.94
CA ARG A 51 -0.74 -8.23 -19.39
C ARG A 51 0.51 -7.33 -19.21
N GLY A 52 0.32 -6.01 -19.08
CA GLY A 52 1.38 -5.01 -18.93
C GLY A 52 1.31 -4.07 -17.71
N GLU A 53 0.26 -4.09 -16.86
CA GLU A 53 0.23 -3.26 -15.63
C GLU A 53 -0.72 -3.77 -14.53
N PHE A 54 -0.67 -3.17 -13.35
CA PHE A 54 -1.67 -3.29 -12.28
C PHE A 54 -1.55 -2.15 -11.27
N LEU A 55 -2.56 -2.00 -10.40
CA LEU A 55 -2.56 -1.04 -9.30
C LEU A 55 -2.37 -1.75 -7.97
N ILE A 56 -1.65 -1.10 -7.05
CA ILE A 56 -1.50 -1.55 -5.66
C ILE A 56 -1.70 -0.38 -4.70
N GLU A 57 -2.45 -0.62 -3.63
CA GLU A 57 -2.69 0.35 -2.58
C GLU A 57 -1.51 0.40 -1.61
N ALA A 58 -0.44 1.07 -2.02
CA ALA A 58 0.74 1.31 -1.22
C ALA A 58 1.50 2.55 -1.71
N ASP A 59 2.34 3.09 -0.82
CA ASP A 59 3.31 4.13 -1.18
C ASP A 59 4.29 3.63 -2.26
N LYS A 60 4.75 4.57 -3.08
CA LYS A 60 5.65 4.31 -4.19
C LYS A 60 6.99 3.76 -3.73
N LEU A 61 7.58 4.30 -2.66
CA LEU A 61 8.91 3.89 -2.22
C LEU A 61 8.89 2.48 -1.63
N ASP A 62 7.84 2.15 -0.88
CA ASP A 62 7.64 0.79 -0.38
C ASP A 62 7.46 -0.20 -1.54
N THR A 63 6.61 0.15 -2.50
CA THR A 63 6.36 -0.68 -3.70
C THR A 63 7.63 -0.86 -4.51
N TRP A 64 8.38 0.22 -4.76
CA TRP A 64 9.63 0.19 -5.50
C TRP A 64 10.66 -0.71 -4.82
N ASN A 65 10.85 -0.59 -3.50
CA ASN A 65 11.77 -1.47 -2.75
C ASN A 65 11.32 -2.93 -2.81
N ALA A 66 10.03 -3.19 -2.62
CA ALA A 66 9.45 -4.54 -2.65
C ALA A 66 9.60 -5.20 -4.03
N VAL A 67 9.39 -4.46 -5.13
CA VAL A 67 9.65 -4.95 -6.50
C VAL A 67 11.12 -5.39 -6.62
N GLY A 68 12.06 -4.59 -6.13
CA GLY A 68 13.48 -4.92 -6.17
C GLY A 68 13.80 -6.21 -5.40
N GLN A 69 13.26 -6.37 -4.19
CA GLN A 69 13.46 -7.59 -3.39
C GLN A 69 12.89 -8.83 -4.06
N ILE A 70 11.70 -8.72 -4.65
CA ILE A 70 11.08 -9.83 -5.39
C ILE A 70 11.90 -10.16 -6.64
N ALA A 71 12.28 -9.17 -7.44
CA ALA A 71 13.03 -9.38 -8.67
C ALA A 71 14.35 -10.11 -8.43
N VAL A 72 15.14 -9.67 -7.45
CA VAL A 72 16.45 -10.26 -7.13
C VAL A 72 16.36 -11.72 -6.66
N ARG A 73 15.27 -12.11 -6.00
CA ARG A 73 15.07 -13.49 -5.52
C ARG A 73 14.26 -14.39 -6.45
N THR A 74 13.72 -13.85 -7.53
CA THR A 74 12.88 -14.63 -8.46
C THR A 74 13.76 -15.40 -9.43
N ALA A 75 13.63 -16.73 -9.44
CA ALA A 75 14.39 -17.57 -10.34
C ALA A 75 14.14 -17.20 -11.81
N GLY A 76 15.21 -17.12 -12.60
CA GLY A 76 15.15 -16.78 -14.03
C GLY A 76 14.99 -15.30 -14.34
N VAL A 77 14.89 -14.42 -13.33
CA VAL A 77 14.99 -12.97 -13.51
C VAL A 77 16.45 -12.55 -13.44
N GLU A 78 16.92 -11.93 -14.52
CA GLU A 78 18.19 -11.22 -14.58
C GLU A 78 17.93 -9.74 -14.21
N TYR A 79 18.68 -9.26 -13.23
CA TYR A 79 18.58 -7.90 -12.74
C TYR A 79 19.69 -7.04 -13.38
N ASP A 80 19.33 -6.19 -14.34
CA ASP A 80 20.30 -5.35 -15.05
C ASP A 80 20.58 -4.04 -14.29
N GLY A 81 19.59 -3.50 -13.56
CA GLY A 81 19.78 -2.30 -12.75
C GLY A 81 18.50 -1.59 -12.31
N ARG A 82 18.67 -0.44 -11.66
CA ARG A 82 17.58 0.44 -11.22
C ARG A 82 17.96 1.92 -11.33
N ALA A 83 16.95 2.75 -11.55
CA ALA A 83 17.08 4.21 -11.48
C ALA A 83 15.95 4.76 -10.61
N GLN A 84 16.27 5.07 -9.34
CA GLN A 84 15.27 5.52 -8.36
C GLN A 84 14.62 6.84 -8.78
N MET A 85 15.37 7.78 -9.35
CA MET A 85 14.82 9.05 -9.84
C MET A 85 13.82 8.88 -10.98
N LEU A 86 13.88 7.74 -11.71
CA LEU A 86 12.98 7.41 -12.80
C LEU A 86 11.91 6.39 -12.39
N ASP A 87 11.94 5.93 -11.14
CA ASP A 87 11.08 4.88 -10.58
C ASP A 87 11.05 3.59 -11.40
N LEU A 88 12.21 3.16 -11.92
CA LEU A 88 12.28 2.00 -12.79
C LEU A 88 13.33 0.96 -12.39
N TYR A 89 13.08 -0.25 -12.85
CA TYR A 89 13.99 -1.39 -12.87
C TYR A 89 14.18 -1.85 -14.31
N SER A 90 15.40 -2.18 -14.70
CA SER A 90 15.68 -2.90 -15.95
C SER A 90 15.88 -4.37 -15.62
N LEU A 91 15.07 -5.22 -16.23
CA LEU A 91 15.04 -6.66 -15.99
C LEU A 91 15.10 -7.42 -17.31
N ARG A 92 15.61 -8.65 -17.24
CA ARG A 92 15.41 -9.66 -18.28
C ARG A 92 14.78 -10.91 -17.67
N TYR A 93 13.72 -11.43 -18.28
CA TYR A 93 13.04 -12.64 -17.82
C TYR A 93 12.74 -13.52 -19.02
N ARG A 94 13.15 -14.79 -18.97
CA ARG A 94 13.04 -15.75 -20.09
C ARG A 94 13.59 -15.20 -21.41
N GLY A 95 14.71 -14.48 -21.35
CA GLY A 95 15.38 -13.89 -22.52
C GLY A 95 14.81 -12.56 -23.00
N GLU A 96 13.70 -12.08 -22.43
CA GLU A 96 13.07 -10.83 -22.83
C GLU A 96 13.47 -9.68 -21.91
N ALA A 97 13.99 -8.58 -22.48
CA ALA A 97 14.42 -7.40 -21.74
C ALA A 97 13.34 -6.31 -21.72
N PHE A 98 13.04 -5.79 -20.53
CA PHE A 98 11.98 -4.81 -20.31
C PHE A 98 12.23 -3.97 -19.06
N LEU A 99 11.42 -2.94 -18.89
CA LEU A 99 11.44 -2.05 -17.74
C LEU A 99 10.19 -2.28 -16.88
N ILE A 100 10.35 -2.31 -15.56
CA ILE A 100 9.24 -2.20 -14.61
C ILE A 100 9.27 -0.80 -14.02
N LEU A 101 8.15 -0.08 -14.13
CA LEU A 101 7.95 1.27 -13.59
C LEU A 101 6.98 1.22 -12.41
N THR A 102 7.27 1.96 -11.35
CA THR A 102 6.39 2.10 -10.17
C THR A 102 6.01 3.56 -9.97
N LYS A 103 4.88 4.00 -10.53
CA LYS A 103 4.46 5.41 -10.52
C LYS A 103 3.37 5.65 -9.48
N ALA A 104 3.60 6.61 -8.57
CA ALA A 104 2.56 7.08 -7.67
C ALA A 104 1.41 7.69 -8.48
N LEU A 105 0.18 7.35 -8.13
CA LEU A 105 -1.00 7.99 -8.69
C LEU A 105 -1.44 9.17 -7.82
N PRO A 106 -1.87 10.29 -8.42
CA PRO A 106 -2.43 11.40 -7.66
C PRO A 106 -3.73 10.97 -6.99
N GLN A 107 -4.03 11.57 -5.84
CA GLN A 107 -5.33 11.40 -5.19
C GLN A 107 -6.43 11.96 -6.08
N SER A 108 -7.58 11.29 -6.05
CA SER A 108 -8.77 11.66 -6.81
C SER A 108 -10.02 11.21 -6.03
N GLU A 109 -11.21 11.49 -6.57
CA GLU A 109 -12.45 10.99 -5.98
C GLU A 109 -12.49 9.46 -5.88
N THR A 110 -11.80 8.78 -6.80
CA THR A 110 -11.67 7.32 -6.89
C THR A 110 -10.42 6.78 -6.18
N ILE A 111 -9.34 7.56 -6.07
CA ILE A 111 -8.09 7.18 -5.41
C ILE A 111 -7.96 7.96 -4.10
N ARG A 112 -8.48 7.37 -3.02
CA ARG A 112 -8.50 7.98 -1.68
C ARG A 112 -7.31 7.61 -0.80
N ARG A 113 -6.54 6.60 -1.20
CA ARG A 113 -5.37 6.08 -0.50
C ARG A 113 -4.14 6.19 -1.39
N LEU A 114 -2.95 6.13 -0.80
CA LEU A 114 -1.71 6.07 -1.59
C LEU A 114 -1.77 4.84 -2.48
N THR A 115 -1.68 5.08 -3.79
CA THR A 115 -1.79 4.03 -4.79
C THR A 115 -0.63 4.17 -5.76
N THR A 116 -0.01 3.04 -6.06
CA THR A 116 1.08 2.94 -7.03
C THR A 116 0.61 2.12 -8.22
N ARG A 117 0.89 2.61 -9.42
CA ARG A 117 0.77 1.84 -10.67
C ARG A 117 2.09 1.15 -10.94
N VAL A 118 2.03 -0.16 -11.16
CA VAL A 118 3.16 -0.97 -11.62
C VAL A 118 2.93 -1.30 -13.08
N THR A 119 3.83 -0.87 -13.97
CA THR A 119 3.71 -1.04 -15.42
C THR A 119 4.98 -1.65 -15.99
N ALA A 120 4.85 -2.59 -16.92
CA ALA A 120 5.95 -3.06 -17.75
C ALA A 120 5.98 -2.32 -19.08
N THR A 121 7.18 -1.96 -19.54
CA THR A 121 7.40 -1.33 -20.85
C THR A 121 8.63 -1.90 -21.52
N THR A 122 8.74 -1.76 -22.83
CA THR A 122 9.99 -1.98 -23.58
C THR A 122 11.09 -1.05 -23.06
N GLN A 123 12.35 -1.33 -23.40
CA GLN A 123 13.48 -0.44 -23.11
C GLN A 123 13.32 0.98 -23.69
N ALA A 124 12.50 1.13 -24.73
CA ALA A 124 12.16 2.43 -25.32
C ALA A 124 10.94 3.12 -24.63
N GLY A 125 10.42 2.56 -23.55
CA GLY A 125 9.27 3.08 -22.80
C GLY A 125 7.90 2.83 -23.45
N LYS A 126 7.83 2.05 -24.54
CA LYS A 126 6.56 1.67 -25.18
C LYS A 126 5.88 0.53 -24.42
N PRO A 127 4.54 0.40 -24.48
CA PRO A 127 3.85 -0.78 -23.96
C PRO A 127 4.47 -2.08 -24.47
N ILE A 128 4.51 -3.09 -23.60
CA ILE A 128 5.00 -4.42 -23.93
C ILE A 128 3.91 -5.44 -23.61
N ASP A 129 3.69 -6.38 -24.52
CA ASP A 129 2.70 -7.45 -24.37
C ASP A 129 3.35 -8.77 -24.73
N SER A 130 3.83 -9.48 -23.72
CA SER A 130 4.47 -10.79 -23.85
C SER A 130 4.10 -11.70 -22.70
N ASP A 131 4.13 -13.00 -22.93
CA ASP A 131 3.79 -13.99 -21.92
C ASP A 131 4.80 -14.00 -20.76
N ALA A 132 6.08 -13.79 -21.06
CA ALA A 132 7.13 -13.68 -20.04
C ALA A 132 6.86 -12.50 -19.11
N VAL A 133 6.58 -11.32 -19.66
CA VAL A 133 6.30 -10.12 -18.86
C VAL A 133 5.00 -10.26 -18.08
N ALA A 134 3.94 -10.77 -18.71
CA ALA A 134 2.66 -10.99 -18.05
C ALA A 134 2.80 -11.96 -16.87
N GLU A 135 3.58 -13.02 -17.00
CA GLU A 135 3.85 -13.97 -15.92
C GLU A 135 4.60 -13.29 -14.75
N LEU A 136 5.64 -12.49 -15.03
CA LEU A 136 6.36 -11.79 -13.98
C LEU A 136 5.49 -10.74 -13.29
N LEU A 137 4.67 -9.99 -14.04
CA LEU A 137 3.74 -9.03 -13.46
C LEU A 137 2.71 -9.72 -12.57
N ALA A 138 2.17 -10.87 -12.98
CA ALA A 138 1.26 -11.66 -12.15
C ALA A 138 1.94 -12.17 -10.87
N LEU A 139 3.23 -12.54 -10.94
CA LEU A 139 4.03 -12.88 -9.75
C LEU A 139 4.18 -11.67 -8.82
N LEU A 140 4.56 -10.51 -9.35
CA LEU A 140 4.69 -9.27 -8.58
C LEU A 140 3.38 -8.90 -7.90
N GLN A 141 2.28 -8.88 -8.65
CA GLN A 141 0.96 -8.55 -8.13
C GLN A 141 0.55 -9.45 -6.95
N ARG A 142 0.88 -10.73 -7.01
CA ARG A 142 0.61 -11.69 -5.93
C ARG A 142 1.52 -11.50 -4.71
N GLN A 143 2.80 -11.21 -4.91
CA GLN A 143 3.79 -11.18 -3.82
C GLN A 143 3.96 -9.81 -3.15
N LEU A 144 3.69 -8.72 -3.88
CA LEU A 144 3.94 -7.36 -3.40
C LEU A 144 3.25 -7.02 -2.07
N PRO A 145 1.98 -7.39 -1.80
CA PRO A 145 1.35 -7.04 -0.53
C PRO A 145 2.12 -7.56 0.69
N ALA A 146 2.59 -8.81 0.63
CA ALA A 146 3.38 -9.41 1.71
C ALA A 146 4.77 -8.77 1.81
N GLU A 147 5.44 -8.55 0.67
CA GLU A 147 6.78 -7.98 0.66
C GLU A 147 6.79 -6.51 1.15
N ILE A 148 5.76 -5.73 0.82
CA ILE A 148 5.59 -4.36 1.31
C ILE A 148 5.50 -4.33 2.84
N ALA A 149 4.80 -5.30 3.45
CA ALA A 149 4.74 -5.41 4.90
C ALA A 149 6.14 -5.67 5.51
N VAL A 150 6.94 -6.54 4.89
CA VAL A 150 8.32 -6.84 5.30
C VAL A 150 9.22 -5.61 5.17
N VAL A 151 9.13 -4.88 4.05
CA VAL A 151 9.89 -3.66 3.80
C VAL A 151 9.58 -2.61 4.88
N ARG A 152 8.30 -2.39 5.19
CA ARG A 152 7.88 -1.45 6.24
C ARG A 152 8.40 -1.84 7.61
N ALA A 153 8.28 -3.11 7.98
CA ALA A 153 8.77 -3.62 9.26
C ALA A 153 10.29 -3.40 9.40
N THR A 154 11.04 -3.69 8.33
CA THR A 154 12.49 -3.48 8.29
C THR A 154 12.85 -2.00 8.43
N GLN A 155 12.22 -1.12 7.65
CA GLN A 155 12.45 0.32 7.74
C GLN A 155 12.13 0.88 9.13
N ALA A 156 11.03 0.42 9.75
CA ALA A 156 10.66 0.83 11.10
C ALA A 156 11.74 0.40 12.12
N ALA A 157 12.22 -0.84 12.03
CA ALA A 157 13.28 -1.34 12.89
C ALA A 157 14.59 -0.55 12.74
N GLU A 158 14.97 -0.21 11.52
CA GLU A 158 16.18 0.60 11.26
C GLU A 158 16.05 2.04 11.77
N ARG A 159 14.87 2.67 11.64
CA ARG A 159 14.63 4.01 12.23
C ARG A 159 14.76 3.98 13.75
N THR A 160 14.16 3.01 14.42
CA THR A 160 14.27 2.86 15.88
C THR A 160 15.72 2.61 16.35
N LYS A 161 16.55 1.95 15.53
CA LYS A 161 17.98 1.79 15.83
C LYS A 161 18.76 3.09 15.65
N ALA A 162 18.45 3.88 14.64
CA ALA A 162 19.13 5.14 14.35
C ALA A 162 18.82 6.26 15.37
N GLU A 163 17.68 6.17 16.06
CA GLU A 163 17.26 7.11 17.10
C GLU A 163 17.83 6.81 18.50
N LYS A 164 18.52 5.67 18.66
CA LYS A 164 19.18 5.24 19.91
C LYS A 164 20.66 5.54 19.89
#